data_AF-D3ALP8-F1
#
_entry.id   AF-D3ALP8-F1
#
_cell.length_a   1.000
_cell.length_b   1.000
_cell.length_c   1.000
_cell.angle_alpha   90.00
_cell.angle_beta   90.00
_cell.angle_gamma   90.00
#
_symmetry.space_group_name_H-M   'P 1'
#
loop_
_entity.id
_entity.type
_entity.pdbx_description
1 polymer ?
#
loop_
_entity_poly.entity_id
_entity_poly.type
_entity_poly.pdbx_seq_one_letter_code
_entity_poly.pdbx_strand_id
1 'polypeptide(L)'
;ELGFGGKGQWQYFYSFAKGYMPFTPDAREVSVLTEAFKGLFMATRAVKEKRISVDFEHGEILWRVYNAETEEWNMFAGPLPPYERNYPEIELEDQDLKLELKAQPRNSQELAVDIAYMKTGIRDEEYDRPVCPRLLVVLDWKADMILRMDMMKPDDDEIGMVLDFFVTYVMTAGLVKKVRARNPWVFAALSEICDYCGIELKKDRLGKVDRILEEMAGMMG
;
A
#
# COMPACT_ATOMS: atom_id res chain seq x y z
N GLU A 1 5.86 -38.03 -18.35
CA GLU A 1 4.70 -37.13 -18.13
C GLU A 1 5.02 -36.16 -17.01
N LEU A 2 4.66 -34.88 -17.10
CA LEU A 2 4.80 -33.94 -15.98
C LEU A 2 3.62 -34.17 -15.05
N GLY A 3 3.77 -35.08 -14.09
CA GLY A 3 2.76 -35.34 -13.07
C GLY A 3 2.66 -34.14 -12.13
N PHE A 4 1.73 -33.22 -12.40
CA PHE A 4 1.35 -32.21 -11.43
C PHE A 4 0.68 -32.92 -10.25
N GLY A 5 1.48 -33.20 -9.21
CA GLY A 5 1.11 -33.95 -8.02
C GLY A 5 0.28 -33.15 -7.03
N GLY A 6 -0.76 -32.46 -7.51
CA GLY A 6 -1.63 -31.62 -6.66
C GLY A 6 -2.37 -32.39 -5.57
N LYS A 7 -2.31 -33.73 -5.50
CA LYS A 7 -3.09 -34.56 -4.54
C LYS A 7 -4.57 -34.15 -4.47
N GLY A 8 -5.18 -33.81 -5.62
CA GLY A 8 -6.57 -33.33 -5.69
C GLY A 8 -6.79 -31.87 -5.26
N GLN A 9 -5.74 -31.11 -4.97
CA GLN A 9 -5.80 -29.67 -4.72
C GLN A 9 -5.72 -28.93 -6.05
N TRP A 10 -6.84 -28.33 -6.43
CA TRP A 10 -6.90 -27.39 -7.55
C TRP A 10 -6.26 -26.06 -7.14
N GLN A 11 -5.55 -25.43 -8.07
CA GLN A 11 -5.03 -24.08 -7.86
C GLN A 11 -6.21 -23.12 -7.73
N TYR A 12 -6.31 -22.43 -6.60
CA TYR A 12 -7.28 -21.37 -6.37
C TYR A 12 -6.59 -20.01 -6.46
N PHE A 13 -7.30 -19.03 -7.00
CA PHE A 13 -6.82 -17.66 -7.16
C PHE A 13 -7.71 -16.73 -6.37
N TYR A 14 -7.09 -15.70 -5.80
CA TYR A 14 -7.78 -14.59 -5.17
C TYR A 14 -7.49 -13.31 -5.94
N SER A 15 -8.52 -12.51 -6.17
CA SER A 15 -8.39 -11.12 -6.55
C SER A 15 -8.04 -10.31 -5.31
N PHE A 16 -6.95 -9.55 -5.40
CA PHE A 16 -6.53 -8.60 -4.38
C PHE A 16 -6.72 -7.19 -4.91
N ALA A 17 -7.42 -6.37 -4.14
CA ALA A 17 -7.56 -4.95 -4.44
C ALA A 17 -7.42 -4.13 -3.17
N LYS A 18 -6.81 -2.95 -3.31
CA LYS A 18 -6.61 -1.98 -2.23
C LYS A 18 -7.95 -1.70 -1.54
N GLY A 19 -7.99 -1.84 -0.22
CA GLY A 19 -9.19 -1.54 0.57
C GLY A 19 -10.26 -2.63 0.55
N TYR A 20 -10.01 -3.79 -0.06
CA TYR A 20 -10.95 -4.91 -0.10
C TYR A 20 -10.35 -6.18 0.49
N MET A 21 -11.22 -7.06 0.99
CA MET A 21 -10.82 -8.41 1.34
C MET A 21 -10.45 -9.20 0.07
N PRO A 22 -9.52 -10.17 0.16
CA PRO A 22 -9.29 -11.13 -0.91
C PRO A 22 -10.60 -11.77 -1.35
N PHE A 23 -10.86 -11.80 -2.66
CA PHE A 23 -12.15 -12.22 -3.18
C PHE A 23 -12.01 -13.13 -4.40
N THR A 24 -13.11 -13.76 -4.80
CA THR A 24 -13.14 -14.57 -6.02
C THR A 24 -12.92 -13.68 -7.25
N PRO A 25 -12.06 -14.06 -8.20
CA PRO A 25 -11.83 -13.29 -9.41
C PRO A 25 -13.10 -13.07 -10.23
N ASP A 26 -13.22 -11.88 -10.81
CA ASP A 26 -14.29 -11.54 -11.76
C ASP A 26 -14.04 -12.14 -13.16
N ALA A 27 -15.02 -12.03 -14.07
CA ALA A 27 -14.90 -12.58 -15.42
C ALA A 27 -13.71 -12.00 -16.23
N ARG A 28 -13.37 -10.73 -16.04
CA ARG A 28 -12.25 -10.07 -16.69
C ARG A 28 -10.93 -10.60 -16.12
N GLU A 29 -10.82 -10.73 -14.79
CA GLU A 29 -9.64 -11.29 -14.13
C GLU A 29 -9.43 -12.76 -14.51
N VAL A 30 -10.50 -13.56 -14.62
CA VAL A 30 -10.43 -14.93 -15.13
C VAL A 30 -9.93 -14.98 -16.58
N SER A 31 -10.33 -14.02 -17.42
CA SER A 31 -9.81 -13.90 -18.78
C SER A 31 -8.30 -13.61 -18.79
N VAL A 32 -7.85 -12.67 -17.97
CA VAL A 32 -6.42 -12.36 -17.80
C VAL A 32 -5.63 -13.58 -17.31
N LEU A 33 -6.14 -14.28 -16.30
CA LEU A 33 -5.54 -15.52 -15.79
C LEU A 33 -5.45 -16.57 -16.90
N THR A 34 -6.50 -16.74 -17.69
CA THR A 34 -6.53 -17.71 -18.81
C THR A 34 -5.42 -17.43 -19.82
N GLU A 35 -5.25 -16.17 -20.23
CA GLU A 35 -4.17 -15.79 -21.14
C GLU A 35 -2.79 -15.95 -20.51
N ALA A 36 -2.64 -15.60 -19.23
CA ALA A 36 -1.40 -15.83 -18.49
C ALA A 36 -1.03 -17.33 -18.43
N PHE A 37 -2.01 -18.22 -18.22
CA PHE A 37 -1.78 -19.66 -18.21
C PHE A 37 -1.42 -20.24 -19.59
N LYS A 38 -2.04 -19.74 -20.66
CA LYS A 38 -1.62 -20.07 -22.03
C LYS A 38 -0.17 -19.62 -22.28
N GLY A 39 0.17 -18.41 -21.82
CA GLY A 39 1.54 -17.89 -21.86
C GLY A 39 2.53 -18.78 -21.10
N LEU A 40 2.19 -19.16 -19.86
CA LEU A 40 2.99 -20.03 -19.01
C LEU A 40 3.20 -21.41 -19.64
N PHE A 41 2.17 -21.99 -20.25
CA PHE A 41 2.28 -23.25 -20.98
C PHE A 41 3.31 -23.15 -22.11
N MET A 42 3.23 -22.10 -22.94
CA MET A 42 4.16 -21.88 -24.05
C MET A 42 5.60 -21.64 -23.56
N ALA A 43 5.76 -20.84 -22.51
CA ALA A 43 7.03 -20.58 -21.83
C ALA A 43 7.67 -21.88 -21.31
N THR A 44 6.90 -22.68 -20.56
CA THR A 44 7.36 -23.95 -20.00
C THR A 44 7.76 -24.93 -21.11
N ARG A 45 7.00 -24.96 -22.21
CA ARG A 45 7.32 -25.80 -23.38
C ARG A 45 8.64 -25.38 -24.03
N ALA A 46 8.86 -24.08 -24.22
CA ALA A 46 10.10 -23.57 -24.82
C ALA A 46 11.33 -23.95 -24.00
N VAL A 47 11.25 -23.85 -22.67
CA VAL A 47 12.35 -24.28 -21.76
C VAL A 47 12.55 -25.79 -21.85
N LYS A 48 11.48 -26.58 -21.72
CA LYS A 48 11.54 -28.05 -21.76
C LYS A 48 12.14 -28.58 -23.07
N GLU A 49 11.79 -27.95 -24.18
CA GLU A 49 12.27 -28.33 -25.52
C GLU A 49 13.60 -27.64 -25.87
N LYS A 50 14.22 -26.92 -24.94
CA LYS A 50 15.50 -26.22 -25.12
C LYS A 50 15.49 -25.22 -26.29
N ARG A 51 14.33 -24.62 -26.58
CA ARG A 51 14.18 -23.54 -27.58
C ARG A 51 14.68 -22.18 -27.06
N ILE A 52 14.85 -22.08 -25.75
CA ILE A 52 15.41 -20.93 -25.05
C ILE A 52 16.29 -21.41 -23.90
N SER A 53 17.39 -20.70 -23.68
CA SER A 53 18.27 -20.90 -22.52
C SER A 53 18.05 -19.74 -21.56
N VAL A 54 17.91 -20.04 -20.26
CA VAL A 54 17.72 -19.04 -19.19
C VAL A 54 18.64 -19.43 -18.04
N ASP A 55 19.47 -18.50 -17.58
CA ASP A 55 20.37 -18.69 -16.45
C ASP A 55 19.69 -18.32 -15.13
N PHE A 56 18.83 -19.21 -14.65
CA PHE A 56 18.10 -19.01 -13.39
C PHE A 56 19.02 -18.90 -12.17
N GLU A 57 20.24 -19.44 -12.23
CA GLU A 57 21.21 -19.40 -11.11
C GLU A 57 21.84 -18.02 -10.94
N HIS A 58 21.98 -17.26 -12.03
CA HIS A 58 22.55 -15.92 -12.02
C HIS A 58 21.50 -14.80 -12.14
N GLY A 59 20.25 -15.09 -11.79
CA GLY A 59 19.19 -14.10 -11.66
C GLY A 59 18.47 -13.73 -12.96
N GLU A 60 18.66 -14.49 -14.04
CA GLU A 60 17.80 -14.37 -15.20
C GLU A 60 16.42 -14.99 -14.92
N ILE A 61 15.41 -14.39 -15.53
CA ILE A 61 14.06 -14.91 -15.61
C ILE A 61 13.67 -15.05 -17.09
N LEU A 62 12.67 -15.91 -17.32
CA LEU A 62 12.05 -16.03 -18.61
C LEU A 62 10.99 -14.95 -18.78
N TRP A 63 11.24 -14.02 -19.69
CA TRP A 63 10.28 -13.00 -20.08
C TRP A 63 9.32 -13.54 -21.13
N ARG A 64 8.03 -13.24 -20.96
CA ARG A 64 7.01 -13.43 -21.99
C ARG A 64 6.12 -12.20 -22.05
N VAL A 65 6.28 -11.42 -23.12
CA VAL A 65 5.66 -10.09 -23.24
C VAL A 65 4.91 -10.02 -24.57
N TYR A 66 3.69 -9.49 -24.52
CA TYR A 66 2.93 -9.21 -25.73
C TYR A 66 3.46 -7.94 -26.39
N ASN A 67 3.85 -8.04 -27.65
CA ASN A 67 4.24 -6.89 -28.46
C ASN A 67 3.01 -6.40 -29.23
N ALA A 68 2.51 -5.21 -28.87
CA ALA A 68 1.35 -4.63 -29.51
C ALA A 68 1.63 -4.16 -30.95
N GLU A 69 2.88 -3.85 -31.32
CA GLU A 69 3.23 -3.40 -32.67
C GLU A 69 3.26 -4.56 -33.67
N THR A 70 3.77 -5.71 -33.25
CA THR A 70 3.86 -6.90 -34.09
C THR A 70 2.69 -7.86 -33.88
N GLU A 71 1.80 -7.57 -32.92
CA GLU A 71 0.70 -8.44 -32.48
C GLU A 71 1.14 -9.87 -32.12
N GLU A 72 2.38 -10.00 -31.62
CA GLU A 72 3.01 -11.29 -31.33
C GLU A 72 3.52 -11.37 -29.90
N TRP A 73 3.64 -12.59 -29.38
CA TRP A 73 4.21 -12.84 -28.06
C TRP A 73 5.69 -13.13 -28.14
N ASN A 74 6.50 -12.19 -27.66
CA ASN A 74 7.95 -12.34 -27.57
C ASN A 74 8.36 -13.13 -26.33
N MET A 75 9.51 -13.79 -26.43
CA MET A 75 10.09 -14.57 -25.34
C MET A 75 11.62 -14.45 -25.34
N PHE A 76 12.20 -14.11 -24.21
CA PHE A 76 13.65 -13.93 -24.05
C PHE A 76 14.08 -14.13 -22.60
N ALA A 77 15.37 -14.39 -22.37
CA ALA A 77 15.97 -14.43 -21.04
C ALA A 77 16.47 -13.02 -20.68
N GLY A 78 16.31 -12.62 -19.43
CA GLY A 78 16.80 -11.33 -18.94
C GLY A 78 16.59 -11.19 -17.44
N PRO A 79 17.14 -10.14 -16.80
CA PRO A 79 17.02 -9.97 -15.36
C PRO A 79 15.57 -9.74 -14.92
N LEU A 80 15.28 -10.02 -13.65
CA LEU A 80 14.03 -9.56 -13.01
C LEU A 80 13.95 -8.03 -13.14
N PRO A 81 12.79 -7.45 -13.51
CA PRO A 81 12.68 -6.00 -13.55
C PRO A 81 12.85 -5.44 -12.13
N PRO A 82 13.50 -4.27 -11.98
CA PRO A 82 13.48 -3.58 -10.71
C PRO A 82 12.02 -3.28 -10.35
N TYR A 83 11.56 -3.80 -9.21
CA TYR A 83 10.28 -3.43 -8.63
C TYR A 83 10.53 -2.52 -7.44
N GLU A 84 10.35 -1.22 -7.65
CA GLU A 84 10.29 -0.25 -6.58
C GLU A 84 8.91 0.40 -6.60
N ARG A 85 8.22 0.33 -5.45
CA ARG A 85 6.97 1.05 -5.29
C ARG A 85 7.31 2.51 -5.02
N ASN A 86 7.06 3.36 -6.01
CA ASN A 86 7.25 4.79 -5.88
C ASN A 86 6.12 5.40 -5.05
N TYR A 87 6.49 6.31 -4.15
CA TYR A 87 5.57 7.18 -3.45
C TYR A 87 5.76 8.60 -3.99
N PRO A 88 4.68 9.36 -4.21
CA PRO A 88 4.81 10.69 -4.77
C PRO A 88 5.56 11.61 -3.79
N GLU A 89 6.39 12.49 -4.33
CA GLU A 89 6.88 13.65 -3.61
C GLU A 89 5.78 14.71 -3.67
N ILE A 90 5.30 15.15 -2.51
CA ILE A 90 4.21 16.13 -2.40
C ILE A 90 4.81 17.45 -1.96
N GLU A 91 4.58 18.49 -2.75
CA GLU A 91 4.91 19.87 -2.40
C GLU A 91 3.62 20.62 -2.10
N LEU A 92 3.57 21.32 -0.96
CA LEU A 92 2.46 22.23 -0.70
C LEU A 92 2.63 23.48 -1.59
N GLU A 93 1.76 23.65 -2.59
CA GLU A 93 1.85 24.76 -3.55
C GLU A 93 1.48 26.11 -2.91
N ASP A 94 0.53 26.10 -1.97
CA ASP A 94 0.04 27.27 -1.26
C ASP A 94 1.11 27.85 -0.30
N GLN A 95 1.75 28.93 -0.75
CA GLN A 95 2.82 29.60 0.01
C GLN A 95 2.30 30.34 1.23
N ASP A 96 1.07 30.87 1.18
CA ASP A 96 0.48 31.59 2.30
C ASP A 96 0.19 30.59 3.43
N LEU A 97 -0.38 29.44 3.09
CA LEU A 97 -0.59 28.36 4.05
C LEU A 97 0.73 27.85 4.65
N LYS A 98 1.80 27.69 3.85
CA LYS A 98 3.13 27.34 4.40
C LYS A 98 3.61 28.32 5.46
N LEU A 99 3.51 29.62 5.17
CA LEU A 99 3.93 30.66 6.09
C LEU A 99 3.08 30.66 7.36
N GLU A 100 1.77 30.49 7.23
CA GLU A 100 0.84 30.38 8.35
C GLU A 100 1.16 29.19 9.24
N LEU A 101 1.38 28.00 8.67
CA LEU A 101 1.76 26.78 9.40
C LEU A 101 3.06 27.00 10.19
N LYS A 102 4.08 27.58 9.55
CA LYS A 102 5.39 27.84 10.17
C LYS A 102 5.31 28.90 11.28
N ALA A 103 4.35 29.81 11.21
CA ALA A 103 4.14 30.84 12.22
C ALA A 103 3.43 30.34 13.48
N GLN A 104 2.80 29.15 13.43
CA GLN A 104 2.09 28.60 14.58
C GLN A 104 3.03 28.35 15.76
N PRO A 105 2.56 28.53 17.01
CA PRO A 105 3.38 28.30 18.20
C PRO A 105 3.80 26.84 18.29
N ARG A 106 5.04 26.60 18.73
CA ARG A 106 5.53 25.24 18.97
C ARG A 106 5.00 24.69 20.29
N ASN A 107 4.63 23.42 20.28
CA ASN A 107 4.28 22.67 21.48
C ASN A 107 5.25 21.49 21.70
N SER A 108 5.07 20.78 22.81
CA SER A 108 5.94 19.66 23.20
C SER A 108 5.40 18.29 22.79
N GLN A 109 4.27 18.24 22.08
CA GLN A 109 3.60 17.01 21.69
C GLN A 109 4.40 16.27 20.63
N GLU A 110 4.28 14.96 20.65
CA GLU A 110 4.85 14.07 19.65
C GLU A 110 3.69 13.22 19.14
N LEU A 111 3.47 13.20 17.83
CA LEU A 111 2.38 12.42 17.24
C LEU A 111 2.91 11.07 16.77
N ALA A 112 2.09 10.04 16.89
CA ALA A 112 2.20 8.83 16.11
C ALA A 112 1.09 8.83 15.07
N VAL A 113 1.46 8.76 13.80
CA VAL A 113 0.52 8.77 12.66
C VAL A 113 0.73 7.50 11.86
N ASP A 114 -0.35 6.74 11.67
CA ASP A 114 -0.33 5.51 10.89
C ASP A 114 -1.60 5.35 10.05
N ILE A 115 -1.46 4.61 8.95
CA ILE A 115 -2.61 4.09 8.20
C ILE A 115 -2.51 2.56 8.25
N ALA A 116 -3.49 1.92 8.89
CA ALA A 116 -3.47 0.49 9.16
C ALA A 116 -4.75 -0.21 8.71
N TYR A 117 -4.64 -1.44 8.20
CA TYR A 117 -5.80 -2.26 7.89
C TYR A 117 -6.37 -2.89 9.16
N MET A 118 -7.69 -2.86 9.31
CA MET A 118 -8.39 -3.55 10.40
C MET A 118 -8.33 -5.08 10.28
N LYS A 119 -7.99 -5.60 9.09
CA LYS A 119 -7.95 -7.03 8.76
C LYS A 119 -9.29 -7.76 8.98
N THR A 120 -10.39 -7.01 8.96
CA THR A 120 -11.75 -7.53 8.99
C THR A 120 -12.50 -7.15 7.72
N GLY A 121 -13.43 -8.00 7.31
CA GLY A 121 -14.27 -7.77 6.13
C GLY A 121 -15.63 -7.21 6.52
N ILE A 122 -15.98 -6.04 5.98
CA ILE A 122 -17.30 -5.43 6.16
C ILE A 122 -18.06 -5.52 4.85
N ARG A 123 -19.30 -6.01 4.90
CA ARG A 123 -20.19 -6.02 3.74
C ARG A 123 -20.99 -4.73 3.73
N ASP A 124 -20.86 -3.99 2.65
CA ASP A 124 -21.50 -2.71 2.43
C ASP A 124 -22.15 -2.76 1.03
N GLU A 125 -23.38 -2.28 0.92
CA GLU A 125 -24.18 -2.33 -0.32
C GLU A 125 -23.61 -1.42 -1.41
N GLU A 126 -22.76 -0.45 -1.05
CA GLU A 126 -22.05 0.42 -2.00
C GLU A 126 -20.99 -0.35 -2.84
N TYR A 127 -20.55 -1.54 -2.39
CA TYR A 127 -19.46 -2.28 -3.03
C TYR A 127 -19.81 -3.74 -3.36
N ASP A 128 -19.31 -4.21 -4.50
CA ASP A 128 -19.53 -5.59 -4.99
C ASP A 128 -18.81 -6.67 -4.16
N ARG A 129 -17.81 -6.29 -3.35
CA ARG A 129 -17.01 -7.20 -2.53
C ARG A 129 -16.76 -6.61 -1.14
N PRO A 130 -16.53 -7.47 -0.12
CA PRO A 130 -16.31 -7.01 1.23
C PRO A 130 -15.13 -6.03 1.31
N VAL A 131 -15.37 -4.89 1.94
CA VAL A 131 -14.36 -3.87 2.22
C VAL A 131 -13.46 -4.37 3.34
N CYS A 132 -12.16 -4.11 3.23
CA CYS A 132 -11.22 -4.24 4.32
C CYS A 132 -10.83 -2.82 4.76
N PRO A 133 -11.50 -2.27 5.79
CA PRO A 133 -11.30 -0.87 6.15
C PRO A 133 -9.85 -0.58 6.53
N ARG A 134 -9.39 0.60 6.13
CA ARG A 134 -8.15 1.19 6.59
C ARG A 134 -8.50 2.23 7.64
N LEU A 135 -7.70 2.34 8.68
CA LEU A 135 -7.84 3.35 9.71
C LEU A 135 -6.68 4.34 9.60
N LEU A 136 -6.98 5.63 9.46
CA LEU A 136 -6.03 6.68 9.81
C LEU A 136 -6.05 6.81 11.34
N VAL A 137 -4.96 6.45 12.00
CA VAL A 137 -4.83 6.54 13.45
C VAL A 137 -3.80 7.61 13.79
N VAL A 138 -4.20 8.56 14.63
CA VAL A 138 -3.32 9.57 15.19
C VAL A 138 -3.40 9.55 16.70
N LEU A 139 -2.24 9.41 17.33
CA LEU A 139 -2.09 9.33 18.78
C LEU A 139 -1.09 10.37 19.27
N ASP A 140 -1.41 11.03 20.39
CA ASP A 140 -0.40 11.72 21.19
C ASP A 140 0.50 10.67 21.85
N TRP A 141 1.75 10.59 21.38
CA TRP A 141 2.72 9.60 21.81
C TRP A 141 3.05 9.67 23.30
N LYS A 142 3.00 10.86 23.91
CA LYS A 142 3.34 11.03 25.32
C LYS A 142 2.14 10.81 26.22
N ALA A 143 1.00 11.37 25.83
CA ALA A 143 -0.24 11.26 26.61
C ALA A 143 -0.93 9.89 26.45
N ASP A 144 -0.52 9.08 25.46
CA ASP A 144 -1.16 7.80 25.12
C ASP A 144 -2.65 7.98 24.76
N MET A 145 -2.97 9.13 24.15
CA MET A 145 -4.33 9.54 23.83
C MET A 145 -4.56 9.49 22.33
N ILE A 146 -5.63 8.83 21.90
CA ILE A 146 -6.07 8.86 20.50
C ILE A 146 -6.62 10.26 20.22
N LEU A 147 -6.02 10.93 19.24
CA LEU A 147 -6.42 12.27 18.78
C LEU A 147 -7.39 12.18 17.60
N ARG A 148 -7.17 11.21 16.71
CA ARG A 148 -8.02 10.98 15.55
C ARG A 148 -7.99 9.51 15.17
N MET A 149 -9.15 9.00 14.76
CA MET A 149 -9.28 7.66 14.24
C MET A 149 -10.41 7.63 13.20
N ASP A 150 -10.02 7.65 11.93
CA ASP A 150 -10.97 7.71 10.83
C ASP A 150 -10.94 6.42 10.03
N MET A 151 -12.11 5.90 9.73
CA MET A 151 -12.27 4.77 8.80
C MET A 151 -12.27 5.29 7.38
N MET A 152 -11.31 4.83 6.59
CA MET A 152 -11.16 5.17 5.18
C MET A 152 -11.91 4.19 4.29
N LYS A 153 -12.65 4.72 3.32
CA LYS A 153 -13.21 3.99 2.20
C LYS A 153 -12.11 3.45 1.27
N PRO A 154 -12.40 2.48 0.38
CA PRO A 154 -11.41 1.94 -0.55
C PRO A 154 -10.78 2.99 -1.49
N ASP A 155 -11.57 3.98 -1.91
CA ASP A 155 -11.26 5.03 -2.86
C ASP A 155 -10.69 6.31 -2.22
N ASP A 156 -10.75 6.44 -0.90
CA ASP A 156 -10.15 7.57 -0.18
C ASP A 156 -8.64 7.67 -0.42
N ASP A 157 -8.21 8.92 -0.65
CA ASP A 157 -6.81 9.31 -0.82
C ASP A 157 -6.08 9.39 0.53
N GLU A 158 -5.08 8.53 0.71
CA GLU A 158 -4.25 8.52 1.92
C GLU A 158 -3.56 9.86 2.18
N ILE A 159 -3.05 10.50 1.12
CA ILE A 159 -2.23 11.70 1.27
C ILE A 159 -3.10 12.87 1.72
N GLY A 160 -4.21 13.11 1.02
CA GLY A 160 -5.18 14.13 1.35
C GLY A 160 -5.71 14.01 2.77
N MET A 161 -6.05 12.80 3.24
CA MET A 161 -6.52 12.61 4.61
C MET A 161 -5.44 12.90 5.67
N VAL A 162 -4.19 12.50 5.43
CA VAL A 162 -3.08 12.79 6.34
C VAL A 162 -2.77 14.28 6.38
N LEU A 163 -2.77 14.95 5.22
CA LEU A 163 -2.55 16.39 5.10
C LEU A 163 -3.68 17.19 5.77
N ASP A 164 -4.93 16.86 5.51
CA ASP A 164 -6.10 17.48 6.14
C ASP A 164 -6.00 17.45 7.66
N PHE A 165 -5.71 16.26 8.21
CA PHE A 165 -5.49 16.11 9.64
C PHE A 165 -4.34 17.00 10.12
N PHE A 166 -3.19 16.92 9.48
CA PHE A 166 -1.97 17.56 9.98
C PHE A 166 -2.05 19.08 9.92
N VAL A 167 -2.52 19.64 8.81
CA VAL A 167 -2.75 21.07 8.63
C VAL A 167 -3.76 21.57 9.67
N THR A 168 -4.91 20.90 9.79
CA THR A 168 -5.94 21.27 10.79
C THR A 168 -5.37 21.21 12.21
N TYR A 169 -4.60 20.18 12.53
CA TYR A 169 -3.99 20.03 13.85
C TYR A 169 -2.99 21.14 14.16
N VAL A 170 -2.07 21.44 13.24
CA VAL A 170 -1.08 22.51 13.43
C VAL A 170 -1.75 23.87 13.56
N MET A 171 -2.79 24.15 12.78
CA MET A 171 -3.53 25.42 12.83
C MET A 171 -4.33 25.60 14.13
N THR A 172 -4.68 24.51 14.83
CA THR A 172 -5.50 24.55 16.04
C THR A 172 -4.70 24.36 17.33
N ALA A 173 -3.72 23.46 17.33
CA ALA A 173 -2.93 23.06 18.49
C ALA A 173 -1.45 23.50 18.41
N GLY A 174 -1.00 23.99 17.26
CA GLY A 174 0.37 24.44 17.04
C GLY A 174 1.32 23.38 16.48
N LEU A 175 2.55 23.80 16.18
CA LEU A 175 3.60 22.96 15.61
C LEU A 175 4.07 21.93 16.63
N VAL A 176 3.93 20.65 16.28
CA VAL A 176 4.41 19.54 17.12
C VAL A 176 5.93 19.44 17.10
N LYS A 177 6.49 18.82 18.14
CA LYS A 177 7.93 18.58 18.21
C LYS A 177 8.37 17.50 17.21
N LYS A 178 7.54 16.46 17.06
CA LYS A 178 7.90 15.25 16.31
C LYS A 178 6.67 14.55 15.77
N VAL A 179 6.80 13.99 14.58
CA VAL A 179 5.86 13.01 14.03
C VAL A 179 6.59 11.69 13.87
N ARG A 180 6.00 10.62 14.41
CA ARG A 180 6.45 9.25 14.28
C ARG A 180 5.54 8.54 13.29
N ALA A 181 6.12 7.91 12.29
CA ALA A 181 5.37 7.21 11.27
C ALA A 181 6.08 5.92 10.85
N ARG A 182 5.33 5.00 10.25
CA ARG A 182 5.88 3.80 9.60
C ARG A 182 5.35 3.61 8.18
N ASN A 183 4.12 4.08 7.93
CA ASN A 183 3.49 4.00 6.64
C ASN A 183 4.13 4.98 5.65
N PRO A 184 4.64 4.52 4.50
CA PRO A 184 5.26 5.39 3.50
C PRO A 184 4.34 6.50 2.95
N TRP A 185 3.01 6.31 2.94
CA TRP A 185 2.07 7.37 2.52
C TRP A 185 2.06 8.55 3.49
N VAL A 186 2.29 8.31 4.79
CA VAL A 186 2.44 9.37 5.78
C VAL A 186 3.73 10.15 5.55
N PHE A 187 4.81 9.46 5.16
CA PHE A 187 6.06 10.14 4.77
C PHE A 187 5.87 10.97 3.49
N ALA A 188 5.23 10.40 2.47
CA ALA A 188 4.92 11.11 1.23
C ALA A 188 4.12 12.40 1.50
N ALA A 189 3.11 12.32 2.37
CA ALA A 189 2.28 13.46 2.74
C ALA A 189 3.04 14.53 3.56
N LEU A 190 3.87 14.12 4.53
CA LEU A 190 4.35 15.05 5.56
C LEU A 190 5.81 15.49 5.41
N SER A 191 6.60 14.88 4.53
CA SER A 191 8.05 15.15 4.47
C SER A 191 8.38 16.62 4.20
N GLU A 192 7.77 17.22 3.18
CA GLU A 192 8.03 18.61 2.79
C GLU A 192 7.58 19.60 3.88
N ILE A 193 6.34 19.47 4.36
CA ILE A 193 5.80 20.36 5.41
C ILE A 193 6.61 20.23 6.71
N CYS A 194 6.97 19.01 7.11
CA CYS A 194 7.76 18.80 8.31
C CYS A 194 9.16 19.41 8.19
N ASP A 195 9.83 19.26 7.04
CA ASP A 195 11.13 19.88 6.81
C ASP A 195 11.03 21.41 6.84
N TYR A 196 10.08 21.99 6.10
CA TYR A 196 9.86 23.43 6.04
C TYR A 196 9.57 24.07 7.41
N CYS A 197 8.77 23.36 8.23
CA CYS A 197 8.38 23.79 9.57
C CYS A 197 9.41 23.39 10.66
N GLY A 198 10.47 22.65 10.32
CA GLY A 198 11.45 22.15 11.28
C GLY A 198 10.82 21.23 12.34
N ILE A 199 9.98 20.29 11.89
CA ILE A 199 9.38 19.22 12.69
C ILE A 199 10.14 17.93 12.39
N GLU A 200 10.55 17.19 13.42
CA GLU A 200 11.23 15.91 13.21
C GLU A 200 10.23 14.85 12.73
N LEU A 201 10.31 14.43 11.47
CA LEU A 201 9.57 13.29 10.94
C LEU A 201 10.43 12.02 11.02
N LYS A 202 10.04 11.07 11.88
CA LYS A 202 10.87 9.91 12.23
C LYS A 202 10.18 8.59 11.93
N LYS A 203 10.92 7.67 11.31
CA LYS A 203 10.54 6.26 11.20
C LYS A 203 10.58 5.55 12.55
N ASP A 204 9.46 4.93 12.91
CA ASP A 204 9.26 4.22 14.17
C ASP A 204 8.42 2.95 13.92
N ARG A 205 8.39 1.99 14.86
CA ARG A 205 7.53 0.80 14.74
C ARG A 205 6.09 1.06 15.20
N LEU A 206 5.88 2.10 16.00
CA LEU A 206 4.57 2.51 16.51
C LEU A 206 3.86 1.44 17.37
N GLY A 207 4.59 0.74 18.23
CA GLY A 207 4.01 -0.35 19.06
C GLY A 207 2.84 0.08 19.97
N LYS A 208 2.68 1.37 20.28
CA LYS A 208 1.49 1.90 20.96
C LYS A 208 0.23 1.84 20.09
N VAL A 209 0.36 2.14 18.81
CA VAL A 209 -0.71 2.05 17.81
C VAL A 209 -1.11 0.59 17.62
N ASP A 210 -0.14 -0.34 17.58
CA ASP A 210 -0.42 -1.77 17.43
C ASP A 210 -1.30 -2.31 18.58
N ARG A 211 -0.99 -1.95 19.83
CA ARG A 211 -1.80 -2.37 20.99
C ARG A 211 -3.24 -1.89 20.90
N ILE A 212 -3.46 -0.64 20.49
CA ILE A 212 -4.80 -0.08 20.31
C ILE A 212 -5.57 -0.84 19.22
N LEU A 213 -4.92 -1.12 18.09
CA LEU A 213 -5.54 -1.86 17.00
C LEU A 213 -5.87 -3.32 17.40
N GLU A 214 -5.02 -3.96 18.19
CA GLU A 214 -5.26 -5.31 18.73
C GLU A 214 -6.44 -5.33 19.70
N GLU A 215 -6.53 -4.36 20.62
CA GLU A 215 -7.65 -4.21 21.55
C GLU A 215 -8.97 -3.99 20.79
N MET A 216 -8.97 -3.14 19.76
CA MET A 216 -10.13 -2.91 18.90
C MET A 216 -10.57 -4.18 18.16
N ALA A 217 -9.61 -4.91 17.58
CA ALA A 217 -9.92 -6.16 16.90
C ALA A 217 -10.53 -7.19 17.86
N GLY A 218 -10.05 -7.24 19.12
CA GLY A 218 -10.59 -8.12 20.15
C GLY A 218 -12.02 -7.77 20.60
N MET A 219 -12.44 -6.50 20.51
CA MET A 219 -13.81 -6.08 20.82
C MET A 219 -14.82 -6.36 19.70
N MET A 220 -14.34 -6.56 18.48
CA MET A 220 -15.17 -6.83 17.29
C MET A 220 -15.29 -8.32 16.95
N GLY A 221 -14.60 -9.19 17.69
CA GLY A 221 -14.56 -10.65 17.51
C GLY A 221 -15.59 -11.40 18.35
#